data_AF-A0AAD5MPE0-F1
#
_entry.id   AF-A0AAD5MPE0-F1
#
_cell.length_a   1.000
_cell.length_b   1.000
_cell.length_c   1.000
_cell.angle_alpha   90.00
_cell.angle_beta   90.00
_cell.angle_gamma   90.00
#
_symmetry.space_group_name_H-M   'P 1'
#
loop_
_entity.id
_entity.type
_entity.pdbx_description
1 polymer ?
#
loop_
_entity_poly.entity_id
_entity_poly.type
_entity_poly.pdbx_seq_one_letter_code
_entity_poly.pdbx_strand_id
1 'polypeptide(L)'
;MESQKRSEELRAQRALCDLIRGDDSWEDTVVENIEEKYHRLVDYRHVSAMKAESPKVTKRRLSLRTLELIPQHKIARAIGNRSLTSELAKCCREAINEDLKERQAAVMAEAAEARKSIRKAQRGFTNFKTKMIALRYRDATVTASRRAMEKIFTSTTRISSLAMSTYRHMN
;
A
#
# COMPACT_ATOMS: atom_id res chain seq x y z
N MET A 1 -27.18 -13.21 66.72
CA MET A 1 -27.74 -12.79 65.41
C MET A 1 -26.79 -11.91 64.60
N GLU A 2 -26.00 -11.01 65.20
CA GLU A 2 -25.08 -10.12 64.47
C GLU A 2 -23.91 -10.84 63.77
N SER A 3 -23.36 -11.90 64.39
CA SER A 3 -22.27 -12.69 63.78
C SER A 3 -22.68 -13.41 62.51
N GLN A 4 -23.96 -13.81 62.42
CA GLN A 4 -24.53 -14.49 61.26
C GLN A 4 -24.71 -13.50 60.10
N LYS A 5 -25.23 -12.30 60.40
CA LYS A 5 -25.33 -11.18 59.45
C LYS A 5 -23.98 -10.77 58.86
N ARG A 6 -22.94 -10.62 59.69
CA ARG A 6 -21.58 -10.31 59.20
C ARG A 6 -20.99 -11.42 58.32
N SER A 7 -21.32 -12.68 58.60
CA SER A 7 -20.86 -13.80 57.78
C SER A 7 -21.54 -13.84 56.40
N GLU A 8 -22.82 -13.47 56.34
CA GLU A 8 -23.59 -13.37 55.10
C GLU A 8 -23.15 -12.16 54.28
N GLU A 9 -22.84 -11.04 54.93
CA GLU A 9 -22.33 -9.83 54.28
C GLU A 9 -20.91 -10.03 53.71
N LEU A 10 -20.04 -10.75 54.41
CA LEU A 10 -18.73 -11.15 53.88
C LEU A 10 -18.83 -12.16 52.74
N ARG A 11 -19.82 -13.06 52.77
CA ARG A 11 -20.11 -13.96 51.63
C ARG A 11 -20.65 -13.18 50.43
N ALA A 12 -21.53 -12.20 50.66
CA ALA A 12 -22.05 -11.32 49.62
C ALA A 12 -20.93 -10.48 49.01
N GLN A 13 -20.03 -9.92 49.83
CA GLN A 13 -18.85 -9.18 49.34
C GLN A 13 -17.90 -10.08 48.56
N ARG A 14 -17.68 -11.32 49.00
CA ARG A 14 -16.81 -12.26 48.29
C ARG A 14 -17.44 -12.72 46.96
N ALA A 15 -18.75 -12.95 46.92
CA ALA A 15 -19.50 -13.22 45.69
C ALA A 15 -19.50 -12.03 44.72
N LEU A 16 -19.57 -10.80 45.24
CA LEU A 16 -19.46 -9.57 44.44
C LEU A 16 -18.04 -9.40 43.88
N CYS A 17 -17.00 -9.73 44.65
CA CYS A 17 -15.63 -9.77 44.16
C CYS A 17 -15.40 -10.88 43.12
N ASP A 18 -16.06 -12.03 43.24
CA ASP A 18 -15.93 -13.13 42.28
C ASP A 18 -16.76 -12.87 41.01
N LEU A 19 -17.87 -12.12 41.11
CA LEU A 19 -18.64 -11.61 39.96
C LEU A 19 -17.87 -10.52 39.20
N ILE A 20 -17.12 -9.66 39.90
CA ILE A 20 -16.25 -8.64 39.28
C ILE A 20 -15.00 -9.30 38.66
N ARG A 21 -14.52 -10.41 39.23
CA ARG A 21 -13.31 -11.12 38.76
C ARG A 21 -13.62 -12.17 37.69
N GLY A 22 -14.88 -12.54 37.51
CA GLY A 22 -15.34 -13.57 36.59
C GLY A 22 -16.15 -13.00 35.43
N ASP A 23 -15.57 -12.08 34.65
CA ASP A 23 -15.97 -11.87 33.25
C ASP A 23 -14.94 -11.00 32.50
N ASP A 24 -13.68 -11.44 32.49
CA ASP A 24 -12.67 -10.97 31.53
C ASP A 24 -12.90 -11.57 30.12
N SER A 25 -14.15 -11.89 29.76
CA SER A 25 -14.48 -12.59 28.50
C SER A 25 -14.82 -11.66 27.33
N TRP A 26 -14.73 -10.34 27.48
CA TRP A 26 -15.04 -9.40 26.39
C TRP A 26 -13.90 -9.19 25.38
N GLU A 27 -12.81 -9.95 25.48
CA GLU A 27 -11.70 -9.84 24.53
C GLU A 27 -11.72 -10.86 23.39
N ASP A 28 -12.72 -11.74 23.28
CA ASP A 28 -12.60 -12.91 22.40
C ASP A 28 -13.53 -12.97 21.17
N THR A 29 -14.18 -11.88 20.73
CA THR A 29 -14.97 -11.98 19.47
C THR A 29 -14.99 -10.76 18.53
N VAL A 30 -14.64 -9.53 18.93
CA VAL A 30 -14.63 -8.39 17.96
C VAL A 30 -13.54 -7.33 18.20
N VAL A 31 -12.47 -7.62 18.96
CA VAL A 31 -11.23 -6.82 18.82
C VAL A 31 -10.43 -7.45 17.70
N GLU A 32 -10.82 -7.14 16.47
CA GLU A 32 -10.05 -7.48 15.27
C GLU A 32 -8.60 -6.99 15.50
N ASN A 33 -7.70 -7.95 15.77
CA ASN A 33 -6.45 -7.76 16.48
C ASN A 33 -5.70 -6.55 15.90
N ILE A 34 -5.51 -5.52 16.72
CA ILE A 34 -4.90 -4.24 16.31
C ILE A 34 -3.51 -4.48 15.72
N GLU A 35 -2.81 -5.49 16.22
CA GLU A 35 -1.51 -5.93 15.73
C GLU A 35 -1.61 -6.59 14.35
N GLU A 36 -2.55 -7.51 14.16
CA GLU A 36 -2.84 -8.14 12.86
C GLU A 36 -3.24 -7.08 11.80
N LYS A 37 -4.10 -6.12 12.16
CA LYS A 37 -4.45 -4.99 11.29
C LYS A 37 -3.26 -4.13 10.92
N TYR A 38 -2.34 -3.91 11.86
CA TYR A 38 -1.14 -3.12 11.63
C TYR A 38 -0.19 -3.85 10.66
N HIS A 39 0.08 -5.13 10.90
CA HIS A 39 0.88 -5.96 10.00
C HIS A 39 0.29 -5.98 8.59
N ARG A 40 -1.03 -6.18 8.48
CA ARG A 40 -1.74 -6.14 7.19
C ARG A 40 -1.62 -4.79 6.47
N LEU A 41 -1.61 -3.67 7.21
CA LEU A 41 -1.43 -2.32 6.63
C LEU A 41 0.02 -2.08 6.17
N VAL A 42 1.00 -2.58 6.91
CA VAL A 42 2.42 -2.51 6.53
C VAL A 42 2.67 -3.33 5.27
N ASP A 43 2.16 -4.57 5.23
CA ASP A 43 2.26 -5.44 4.06
C ASP A 43 1.57 -4.84 2.84
N TYR A 44 0.37 -4.28 3.03
CA TYR A 44 -0.36 -3.60 1.96
C TYR A 44 0.43 -2.42 1.39
N ARG A 45 1.08 -1.62 2.25
CA ARG A 45 1.95 -0.53 1.81
C ARG A 45 3.16 -1.05 1.02
N HIS A 46 3.79 -2.13 1.49
CA HIS A 46 4.97 -2.69 0.85
C HIS A 46 4.65 -3.29 -0.53
N VAL A 47 3.58 -4.08 -0.63
CA VAL A 47 3.08 -4.63 -1.90
C VAL A 47 2.68 -3.52 -2.87
N SER A 48 2.07 -2.43 -2.38
CA SER A 48 1.70 -1.28 -3.21
C SER A 48 2.93 -0.53 -3.72
N ALA A 49 3.97 -0.40 -2.91
CA ALA A 49 5.23 0.21 -3.30
C ALA A 49 5.98 -0.64 -4.34
N MET A 50 6.08 -1.96 -4.14
CA MET A 50 6.71 -2.86 -5.11
C MET A 50 5.98 -2.84 -6.46
N LYS A 51 4.64 -2.81 -6.47
CA LYS A 51 3.84 -2.66 -7.70
C LYS A 51 4.05 -1.31 -8.40
N ALA A 52 4.39 -0.26 -7.65
CA ALA A 52 4.66 1.06 -8.22
C ALA A 52 6.07 1.16 -8.83
N GLU A 53 7.03 0.40 -8.29
CA GLU A 53 8.43 0.39 -8.72
C GLU A 53 8.66 -0.42 -10.00
N SER A 54 7.89 -1.52 -10.19
CA SER A 54 7.93 -2.35 -11.38
C SER A 54 6.63 -2.24 -12.20
N PRO A 55 6.51 -1.31 -13.16
CA PRO A 55 5.36 -1.30 -14.07
C PRO A 55 5.30 -2.62 -14.84
N LYS A 56 4.21 -3.36 -14.70
CA LYS A 56 3.96 -4.65 -15.36
C LYS A 56 3.91 -4.51 -16.87
N VAL A 57 3.68 -3.31 -17.39
CA VAL A 57 3.63 -2.99 -18.83
C VAL A 57 5.01 -3.07 -19.53
N THR A 58 6.03 -3.70 -18.93
CA THR A 58 7.40 -3.71 -19.46
C THR A 58 7.68 -4.63 -20.66
N LYS A 59 6.71 -5.38 -21.22
CA LYS A 59 7.00 -6.30 -22.36
C LYS A 59 5.86 -6.52 -23.36
N ARG A 60 4.96 -5.55 -23.58
CA ARG A 60 4.00 -5.71 -24.70
C ARG A 60 4.77 -5.67 -26.03
N ARG A 61 4.59 -6.71 -26.85
CA ARG A 61 5.20 -6.83 -28.19
C ARG A 61 4.64 -5.77 -29.14
N LEU A 62 5.36 -5.50 -30.23
CA LEU A 62 4.85 -4.62 -31.31
C LEU A 62 3.55 -5.22 -31.87
N SER A 63 2.66 -4.37 -32.37
CA SER A 63 1.42 -4.85 -32.99
C SER A 63 1.72 -5.69 -34.22
N LEU A 64 0.76 -6.55 -34.61
CA LEU A 64 0.86 -7.37 -35.82
C LEU A 64 1.10 -6.50 -37.06
N ARG A 65 0.39 -5.38 -37.15
CA ARG A 65 0.58 -4.37 -38.21
C ARG A 65 2.03 -3.90 -38.29
N THR A 66 2.64 -3.51 -37.17
CA THR A 66 4.05 -3.10 -37.14
C THR A 66 4.99 -4.25 -37.53
N LEU A 67 4.69 -5.47 -37.11
CA LEU A 67 5.48 -6.66 -37.43
C LEU A 67 5.40 -7.07 -38.91
N GLU A 68 4.31 -6.76 -39.62
CA GLU A 68 4.15 -7.01 -41.05
C GLU A 68 4.84 -5.94 -41.92
N LEU A 69 4.78 -4.67 -41.52
CA LEU A 69 5.34 -3.56 -42.29
C LEU A 69 6.88 -3.55 -42.31
N ILE A 70 7.53 -4.01 -41.22
CA ILE A 70 9.00 -4.04 -41.13
C ILE A 70 9.64 -4.97 -42.18
N PRO A 71 9.20 -6.24 -42.34
CA PRO A 71 9.65 -7.12 -43.41
C PRO A 71 9.38 -6.55 -44.80
N GLN A 72 8.18 -6.01 -45.06
CA GLN A 72 7.83 -5.43 -46.37
C GLN A 72 8.78 -4.29 -46.74
N HIS A 73 9.07 -3.39 -45.80
CA HIS A 73 10.02 -2.31 -46.00
C HIS A 73 11.44 -2.81 -46.30
N LYS A 74 11.89 -3.87 -45.60
CA LYS A 74 13.20 -4.49 -45.87
C LYS A 74 13.28 -5.11 -47.26
N ILE A 75 12.21 -5.78 -47.70
CA ILE A 75 12.12 -6.36 -49.05
C ILE A 75 12.13 -5.27 -50.11
N ALA A 76 11.30 -4.24 -49.98
CA ALA A 76 11.24 -3.12 -50.93
C ALA A 76 12.60 -2.39 -51.06
N ARG A 77 13.32 -2.24 -49.93
CA ARG A 77 14.67 -1.68 -49.90
C ARG A 77 15.68 -2.55 -50.64
N ALA A 78 15.62 -3.88 -50.46
CA ALA A 78 16.51 -4.82 -51.13
C ALA A 78 16.27 -4.84 -52.65
N ILE A 79 15.01 -4.69 -53.09
CA ILE A 79 14.64 -4.59 -54.50
C ILE A 79 15.08 -3.25 -55.13
N GLY A 80 15.34 -2.22 -54.31
CA GLY A 80 15.73 -0.89 -54.79
C GLY A 80 14.55 0.01 -55.20
N ASN A 81 13.32 -0.36 -54.84
CA ASN A 81 12.12 0.42 -55.17
C ASN A 81 11.99 1.65 -54.27
N ARG A 82 12.57 2.78 -54.69
CA ARG A 82 12.67 4.00 -53.85
C ARG A 82 11.33 4.62 -53.44
N SER A 83 10.35 4.63 -54.34
CA SER A 83 8.99 5.12 -54.06
C SER A 83 8.30 4.27 -52.99
N LEU A 84 8.16 2.95 -53.21
CA LEU A 84 7.56 2.03 -52.24
C LEU A 84 8.32 1.96 -50.90
N THR A 85 9.65 2.09 -50.93
CA THR A 85 10.46 2.16 -49.71
C THR A 85 10.10 3.39 -48.87
N SER A 86 9.85 4.53 -49.50
CA SER A 86 9.45 5.76 -48.80
C SER A 86 8.07 5.63 -48.15
N GLU A 87 7.11 5.06 -48.88
CA GLU A 87 5.75 4.81 -48.37
C GLU A 87 5.77 3.84 -47.19
N LEU A 88 6.43 2.68 -47.34
CA LEU A 88 6.54 1.69 -46.26
C LEU A 88 7.31 2.23 -45.05
N ALA A 89 8.32 3.08 -45.26
CA ALA A 89 9.02 3.76 -44.17
C ALA A 89 8.11 4.73 -43.41
N LYS A 90 7.23 5.46 -44.12
CA LYS A 90 6.21 6.31 -43.49
C LYS A 90 5.23 5.48 -42.67
N CYS A 91 4.67 4.42 -43.25
CA CYS A 91 3.73 3.54 -42.55
C CYS A 91 4.36 2.85 -41.32
N CYS A 92 5.62 2.39 -41.42
CA CYS A 92 6.34 1.83 -40.27
C CYS A 92 6.45 2.84 -39.12
N ARG A 93 6.80 4.10 -39.42
CA ARG A 93 6.92 5.15 -38.39
C ARG A 93 5.57 5.44 -37.73
N GLU A 94 4.50 5.49 -38.51
CA GLU A 94 3.14 5.71 -38.00
C GLU A 94 2.69 4.57 -37.09
N ALA A 95 2.83 3.31 -37.53
CA ALA A 95 2.45 2.13 -36.75
C ALA A 95 3.25 2.02 -35.43
N ILE A 96 4.57 2.28 -35.48
CA ILE A 96 5.40 2.31 -34.26
C ILE A 96 4.96 3.43 -33.32
N ASN A 97 4.66 4.62 -33.84
CA ASN A 97 4.19 5.73 -33.00
C ASN A 97 2.84 5.45 -32.35
N GLU A 98 1.92 4.79 -33.06
CA GLU A 98 0.65 4.34 -32.50
C GLU A 98 0.87 3.34 -31.36
N ASP A 99 1.68 2.30 -31.58
CA ASP A 99 2.04 1.31 -30.55
C ASP A 99 2.67 1.97 -29.31
N LEU A 100 3.54 2.96 -29.52
CA LEU A 100 4.19 3.70 -28.45
C LEU A 100 3.20 4.56 -27.65
N LYS A 101 2.27 5.26 -28.32
CA LYS A 101 1.23 6.05 -27.66
C LYS A 101 0.31 5.18 -26.82
N GLU A 102 -0.10 4.02 -27.34
CA GLU A 102 -0.93 3.07 -26.59
C GLU A 102 -0.20 2.56 -25.34
N ARG A 103 1.08 2.18 -25.48
CA ARG A 103 1.91 1.76 -24.33
C ARG A 103 2.10 2.88 -23.33
N GLN A 104 2.35 4.10 -23.77
CA GLN A 104 2.48 5.26 -22.90
C GLN A 104 1.20 5.49 -22.11
N ALA A 105 0.03 5.41 -22.76
CA ALA A 105 -1.25 5.52 -22.07
C ALA A 105 -1.43 4.42 -21.01
N ALA A 106 -1.10 3.17 -21.34
CA ALA A 106 -1.17 2.04 -20.40
C ALA A 106 -0.22 2.20 -19.20
N VAL A 107 1.02 2.64 -19.42
CA VAL A 107 2.00 2.93 -18.34
C VAL A 107 1.47 4.03 -17.42
N MET A 108 0.92 5.11 -17.99
CA MET A 108 0.36 6.21 -17.20
C MET A 108 -0.86 5.77 -16.38
N ALA A 109 -1.71 4.90 -16.93
CA ALA A 109 -2.85 4.33 -16.21
C ALA A 109 -2.38 3.44 -15.05
N GLU A 110 -1.39 2.57 -15.26
CA GLU A 110 -0.81 1.73 -14.20
C GLU A 110 -0.18 2.59 -13.08
N ALA A 111 0.58 3.62 -13.45
CA ALA A 111 1.15 4.56 -12.49
C ALA A 111 0.07 5.33 -11.69
N ALA A 112 -1.04 5.68 -12.33
CA ALA A 112 -2.17 6.33 -11.67
C ALA A 112 -2.83 5.41 -10.64
N GLU A 113 -3.07 4.14 -10.97
CA GLU A 113 -3.62 3.15 -10.04
C GLU A 113 -2.66 2.85 -8.88
N ALA A 114 -1.37 2.70 -9.17
CA ALA A 114 -0.35 2.55 -8.14
C ALA A 114 -0.37 3.75 -7.16
N ARG A 115 -0.42 4.99 -7.69
CA ARG A 115 -0.56 6.20 -6.87
C ARG A 115 -1.83 6.19 -6.01
N LYS A 116 -2.98 5.79 -6.56
CA LYS A 116 -4.23 5.67 -5.79
C LYS A 116 -4.09 4.68 -4.63
N SER A 117 -3.48 3.52 -4.88
CA SER A 117 -3.26 2.51 -3.84
C SER A 117 -2.36 3.00 -2.70
N ILE A 118 -1.27 3.71 -3.03
CA ILE A 118 -0.37 4.34 -2.05
C ILE A 118 -1.12 5.37 -1.20
N ARG A 119 -1.91 6.25 -1.83
CA ARG A 119 -2.72 7.23 -1.10
C ARG A 119 -3.73 6.56 -0.17
N LYS A 120 -4.37 5.47 -0.60
CA LYS A 120 -5.29 4.69 0.23
C LYS A 120 -4.57 4.08 1.43
N ALA A 121 -3.38 3.50 1.24
CA ALA A 121 -2.57 2.95 2.31
C ALA A 121 -2.18 4.05 3.34
N GLN A 122 -1.73 5.21 2.86
CA GLN A 122 -1.39 6.35 3.70
C GLN A 122 -2.59 6.83 4.53
N ARG A 123 -3.78 6.93 3.91
CA ARG A 123 -5.02 7.31 4.62
C ARG A 123 -5.43 6.26 5.66
N GLY A 124 -5.26 4.98 5.35
CA GLY A 124 -5.49 3.89 6.31
C GLY A 124 -4.58 4.02 7.53
N PHE A 125 -3.31 4.32 7.32
CA PHE A 125 -2.33 4.55 8.38
C PHE A 125 -2.68 5.77 9.24
N THR A 126 -3.08 6.90 8.65
CA THR A 126 -3.51 8.08 9.41
C THR A 126 -4.77 7.79 10.23
N ASN A 127 -5.75 7.09 9.66
CA ASN A 127 -6.97 6.72 10.37
C ASN A 127 -6.67 5.77 11.55
N PHE A 128 -5.80 4.79 11.33
CA PHE A 128 -5.34 3.88 12.38
C PHE A 128 -4.59 4.63 13.49
N LYS A 129 -3.69 5.56 13.11
CA LYS A 129 -2.99 6.44 14.06
C LYS A 129 -3.97 7.25 14.90
N THR A 130 -5.02 7.82 14.31
CA THR A 130 -6.06 8.57 15.04
C THR A 130 -6.80 7.68 16.04
N LYS A 131 -7.20 6.47 15.64
CA LYS A 131 -7.84 5.49 16.55
C LYS A 131 -6.93 5.11 17.70
N MET A 132 -5.64 4.88 17.43
CA MET A 132 -4.64 4.61 18.46
C MET A 132 -4.47 5.77 19.44
N ILE A 133 -4.47 7.02 18.96
CA ILE A 133 -4.40 8.20 19.84
C ILE A 133 -5.67 8.32 20.71
N ALA A 134 -6.84 8.00 20.17
CA ALA A 134 -8.08 7.97 20.95
C ALA A 134 -8.04 6.88 22.05
N LEU A 135 -7.50 5.70 21.74
CA LEU A 135 -7.28 4.63 22.74
C LEU A 135 -6.28 5.05 23.82
N ARG A 136 -5.22 5.81 23.48
CA ARG A 136 -4.27 6.38 24.48
C ARG A 136 -4.97 7.23 25.55
N TYR A 137 -6.15 7.77 25.26
CA TYR A 137 -6.92 8.60 26.20
C TYR A 137 -7.88 7.79 27.08
N ARG A 138 -8.14 6.51 26.72
CA ARG A 138 -9.11 5.65 27.41
C ARG A 138 -8.47 4.64 28.34
N ASP A 139 -7.27 4.14 28.03
CA ASP A 139 -6.50 3.21 28.88
C ASP A 139 -5.05 3.69 29.07
N ALA A 140 -4.63 3.88 30.33
CA ALA A 140 -3.27 4.29 30.68
C ALA A 140 -2.21 3.18 30.50
N THR A 141 -2.62 1.95 30.14
CA THR A 141 -1.79 0.74 30.26
C THR A 141 -1.51 0.08 28.91
N VAL A 142 -0.55 0.58 28.11
CA VAL A 142 -0.06 -0.15 26.91
C VAL A 142 1.44 0.04 26.71
N THR A 143 2.28 -0.90 27.14
CA THR A 143 3.73 -0.70 27.36
C THR A 143 4.68 -1.29 26.32
N ALA A 144 4.27 -2.22 25.46
CA ALA A 144 5.16 -2.84 24.45
C ALA A 144 5.00 -2.25 23.04
N SER A 145 3.77 -2.24 22.49
CA SER A 145 3.47 -1.76 21.13
C SER A 145 3.78 -0.27 20.92
N ARG A 146 3.61 0.54 21.98
CA ARG A 146 3.96 1.98 22.02
C ARG A 146 5.45 2.22 21.72
N ARG A 147 6.34 1.42 22.30
CA ARG A 147 7.80 1.56 22.12
C ARG A 147 8.25 1.09 20.74
N ALA A 148 7.66 0.00 20.22
CA ALA A 148 7.93 -0.46 18.85
C ALA A 148 7.49 0.59 17.80
N MET A 149 6.35 1.23 18.01
CA MET A 149 5.79 2.22 17.09
C MET A 149 6.55 3.56 17.09
N GLU A 150 7.00 4.06 18.25
CA GLU A 150 7.80 5.30 18.33
C GLU A 150 9.13 5.17 17.57
N LYS A 151 9.77 4.00 17.63
CA LYS A 151 11.00 3.71 16.88
C LYS A 151 10.79 3.77 15.36
N ILE A 152 9.66 3.27 14.87
CA ILE A 152 9.35 3.24 13.43
C ILE A 152 8.89 4.62 12.94
N PHE A 153 8.12 5.36 13.74
CA PHE A 153 7.68 6.71 13.36
C PHE A 153 8.88 7.69 13.32
N THR A 154 9.74 7.66 14.34
CA THR A 154 10.95 8.49 14.36
C THR A 154 11.92 8.15 13.23
N SER A 155 12.06 6.87 12.86
CA SER A 155 12.90 6.47 11.73
C SER A 155 12.32 6.88 10.37
N THR A 156 11.02 6.70 10.14
CA THR A 156 10.39 7.12 8.88
C THR A 156 10.38 8.64 8.71
N THR A 157 10.17 9.42 9.77
CA THR A 157 10.26 10.89 9.72
C THR A 157 11.69 11.36 9.44
N ARG A 158 12.71 10.75 10.06
CA ARG A 158 14.13 11.03 9.77
C ARG A 158 14.52 10.72 8.33
N ILE A 159 14.10 9.57 7.81
CA ILE A 159 14.38 9.17 6.42
C ILE A 159 13.74 10.16 5.44
N SER A 160 12.50 10.56 5.70
CA SER A 160 11.78 11.52 4.86
C SER A 160 12.41 12.91 4.93
N SER A 161 12.88 13.36 6.10
CA SER A 161 13.52 14.67 6.26
C SER A 161 14.92 14.72 5.64
N LEU A 162 15.72 13.63 5.75
CA LEU A 162 17.01 13.53 5.06
C LEU A 162 16.82 13.57 3.54
N ALA A 163 15.87 12.79 3.00
CA ALA A 163 15.59 12.76 1.56
C ALA A 163 15.13 14.14 1.02
N MET A 164 14.36 14.89 1.81
CA MET A 164 13.93 16.25 1.45
C MET A 164 15.07 17.27 1.56
N SER A 165 16.02 17.08 2.47
CA SER A 165 17.20 17.95 2.63
C SER A 165 18.21 17.75 1.50
N THR A 166 18.40 16.53 1.02
CA THR A 166 19.30 16.24 -0.11
C THR A 166 18.73 16.78 -1.42
N TYR A 167 17.42 16.64 -1.65
CA TYR A 167 16.75 17.19 -2.84
C TYR A 167 16.86 18.72 -2.91
N ARG A 168 16.83 19.41 -1.76
CA ARG A 168 16.91 20.87 -1.65
C ARG A 168 18.33 21.42 -1.89
N HIS A 169 19.36 20.59 -1.83
CA HIS A 169 20.75 20.95 -2.12
C HIS A 169 21.18 20.64 -3.56
N MET A 170 20.34 19.95 -4.33
CA MET A 170 20.59 19.61 -5.73
C MET A 170 19.92 20.58 -6.73
N ASN A 171 19.13 21.54 -6.24
CA ASN A 171 18.55 22.66 -6.98
C ASN A 171 19.20 23.96 -6.51
#